data_AF-A0A412FQ48-F1
#
_entry.id   AF-A0A412FQ48-F1
#
_cell.length_a   1.000
_cell.length_b   1.000
_cell.length_c   1.000
_cell.angle_alpha   90.00
_cell.angle_beta   90.00
_cell.angle_gamma   90.00
#
_symmetry.space_group_name_H-M   'P 1'
#
loop_
_entity.id
_entity.type
_entity.pdbx_description
1 polymer ?
#
loop_
_entity_poly.entity_id
_entity_poly.type
_entity_poly.pdbx_seq_one_letter_code
_entity_poly.pdbx_strand_id
1 'polypeptide(L)'
;MPEEVQDLLEQLAQDNQVSVDEIKQDLQNRINQAWEDPEDKYPEFRRFFKNKKPTSVFFLYAFDQLQKMNDKIQEIIEEVYLTEMKAGTEPSIEVAARLDARQMEDPIETFLAILTCLQSNALIIETIRNMDI
;
A
#
# COMPACT_ATOMS: atom_id res chain seq x y z
N MET A 1 7.86 4.56 19.37
CA MET A 1 6.85 4.32 18.32
C MET A 1 6.62 5.66 17.64
N PRO A 2 6.68 5.76 16.30
CA PRO A 2 6.44 7.03 15.62
C PRO A 2 5.04 7.56 15.97
N GLU A 3 4.90 8.88 16.17
CA GLU A 3 3.62 9.51 16.52
C GLU A 3 2.53 9.19 15.48
N GLU A 4 2.86 9.26 14.20
CA GLU A 4 1.94 8.92 13.11
C GLU A 4 1.35 7.50 13.21
N VAL A 5 2.12 6.52 13.69
CA VAL A 5 1.66 5.14 13.86
C VAL A 5 0.74 5.01 15.07
N GLN A 6 1.00 5.79 16.12
CA GLN A 6 0.14 5.84 17.29
C GLN A 6 -1.21 6.48 16.92
N ASP A 7 -1.21 7.58 16.17
CA ASP A 7 -2.42 8.25 15.71
C ASP A 7 -3.27 7.32 14.83
N LEU A 8 -2.63 6.58 13.90
CA LEU A 8 -3.30 5.57 13.07
C LEU A 8 -3.95 4.47 13.91
N LEU A 9 -3.25 3.97 14.93
CA LEU A 9 -3.80 2.94 15.83
C LEU A 9 -4.99 3.46 16.63
N GLU A 10 -4.92 4.70 17.12
CA GLU A 10 -6.01 5.34 17.85
C GLU A 10 -7.22 5.57 16.96
N GLN A 11 -7.00 6.01 15.72
CA GLN A 11 -8.06 6.17 14.73
C GLN A 11 -8.71 4.83 14.39
N LEU A 12 -7.91 3.79 14.10
CA LEU A 12 -8.44 2.44 13.84
C LEU A 12 -9.23 1.89 15.03
N ALA A 13 -8.74 2.11 16.25
CA ALA A 13 -9.43 1.70 17.47
C ALA A 13 -10.77 2.42 17.63
N GLN A 14 -10.80 3.74 17.37
CA GLN A 14 -12.02 4.54 17.40
C GLN A 14 -13.03 4.09 16.34
N ASP A 15 -12.60 3.92 15.08
CA ASP A 15 -13.46 3.54 13.95
C ASP A 15 -14.08 2.16 14.16
N ASN A 16 -13.34 1.24 14.80
CA ASN A 16 -13.79 -0.12 15.08
C ASN A 16 -14.42 -0.29 16.48
N GLN A 17 -14.50 0.77 17.29
CA GLN A 17 -15.02 0.75 18.66
C GLN A 17 -14.33 -0.28 19.58
N VAL A 18 -13.03 -0.43 19.43
CA VAL A 18 -12.18 -1.34 20.22
C VAL A 18 -11.00 -0.59 20.83
N SER A 19 -10.18 -1.26 21.63
CA SER A 19 -8.94 -0.69 22.14
C SER A 19 -7.78 -0.80 21.14
N VAL A 20 -6.78 0.07 21.30
CA VAL A 20 -5.52 0.03 20.53
C VAL A 20 -4.82 -1.33 20.66
N ASP A 21 -4.88 -1.94 21.84
CA ASP A 21 -4.24 -3.24 22.09
C ASP A 21 -4.97 -4.38 21.37
N GLU A 22 -6.31 -4.32 21.26
CA GLU A 22 -7.09 -5.25 20.45
C GLU A 22 -6.74 -5.14 18.97
N ILE A 23 -6.59 -3.92 18.42
CA ILE A 23 -6.13 -3.71 17.03
C ILE A 23 -4.73 -4.31 16.83
N LYS A 24 -3.79 -4.03 17.74
CA LYS A 24 -2.42 -4.57 17.65
C LYS A 24 -2.42 -6.09 17.69
N GLN A 25 -3.26 -6.69 18.53
CA GLN A 25 -3.33 -8.13 18.70
C GLN A 25 -3.98 -8.80 17.49
N ASP A 26 -5.09 -8.26 16.97
CA ASP A 26 -5.75 -8.75 15.76
C ASP A 26 -4.78 -8.72 14.58
N LEU A 27 -4.13 -7.57 14.36
CA LEU A 27 -3.17 -7.41 13.29
C LEU A 27 -1.98 -8.36 13.44
N GLN A 28 -1.48 -8.58 14.67
CA GLN A 28 -0.41 -9.54 14.92
C GLN A 28 -0.84 -10.97 14.61
N ASN A 29 -2.10 -11.34 14.91
CA ASN A 29 -2.64 -12.66 14.60
C ASN A 29 -2.71 -12.88 13.08
N ARG A 30 -3.19 -11.88 12.32
CA ARG A 30 -3.23 -11.94 10.85
C ARG A 30 -1.83 -12.05 10.24
N ILE A 31 -0.87 -11.27 10.76
CA ILE A 31 0.54 -11.38 10.35
C ILE A 31 1.08 -12.80 10.62
N ASN A 32 0.78 -13.38 11.79
CA ASN A 32 1.23 -14.74 12.11
C ASN A 32 0.64 -15.77 11.14
N GLN A 33 -0.66 -15.68 10.85
CA GLN A 33 -1.34 -16.56 9.91
C GLN A 33 -0.75 -16.46 8.50
N ALA A 34 -0.55 -15.24 8.00
CA ALA A 34 0.06 -15.04 6.68
C ALA A 34 1.54 -15.49 6.64
N TRP A 35 2.27 -15.33 7.75
CA TRP A 35 3.69 -15.68 7.81
C TRP A 35 3.93 -17.20 7.86
N GLU A 36 3.10 -17.89 8.63
CA GLU A 36 3.20 -19.32 8.94
C GLU A 36 2.33 -20.17 8.00
N ASP A 37 1.74 -19.57 6.96
CA ASP A 37 0.90 -20.25 5.98
C ASP A 37 1.65 -21.42 5.34
N PRO A 38 1.21 -22.67 5.58
CA PRO A 38 1.86 -23.87 5.04
C PRO A 38 1.73 -23.98 3.52
N GLU A 39 0.74 -23.30 2.92
CA GLU A 39 0.54 -23.27 1.47
C GLU A 39 1.41 -22.20 0.78
N ASP A 40 2.10 -21.35 1.55
CA ASP A 40 2.90 -20.22 1.07
C ASP A 40 2.14 -19.36 0.05
N LYS A 41 0.92 -18.91 0.39
CA LYS A 41 0.12 -18.04 -0.49
C LYS A 41 0.70 -16.65 -0.67
N TYR A 42 1.54 -16.22 0.26
CA TYR A 42 2.06 -14.86 0.33
C TYR A 42 3.60 -14.81 0.36
N PRO A 43 4.31 -15.37 -0.63
CA PRO A 43 5.77 -15.35 -0.65
C PRO A 43 6.33 -13.92 -0.76
N GLU A 44 5.61 -13.02 -1.43
CA GLU A 44 5.95 -11.60 -1.56
C GLU A 44 5.92 -10.89 -0.20
N PHE A 45 5.01 -11.28 0.69
CA PHE A 45 4.93 -10.74 2.04
C PHE A 45 6.22 -11.00 2.81
N ARG A 46 6.69 -12.25 2.82
CA ARG A 46 7.95 -12.62 3.47
C ARG A 46 9.16 -11.99 2.82
N ARG A 47 9.17 -11.92 1.49
CA ARG A 47 10.25 -11.30 0.71
C ARG A 47 10.37 -9.81 1.02
N PHE A 48 9.27 -9.08 1.08
CA PHE A 48 9.26 -7.65 1.43
C PHE A 48 9.93 -7.41 2.78
N PHE A 49 9.55 -8.19 3.79
CA PHE A 49 10.12 -8.11 5.14
C PHE A 49 11.46 -8.85 5.30
N LYS A 50 12.15 -9.21 4.20
CA LYS A 50 13.46 -9.86 4.20
C LYS A 50 13.51 -11.12 5.08
N ASN A 51 12.44 -11.91 5.05
CA ASN A 51 12.26 -13.13 5.85
C ASN A 51 12.35 -12.89 7.37
N LYS A 52 12.06 -11.69 7.86
CA LYS A 52 11.90 -11.38 9.28
C LYS A 52 10.45 -11.02 9.58
N LYS A 53 9.77 -11.82 10.40
CA LYS A 53 8.35 -11.62 10.74
C LYS A 53 8.18 -10.23 11.38
N PRO A 54 7.36 -9.33 10.81
CA PRO A 54 7.15 -8.01 11.38
C PRO A 54 6.29 -8.08 12.64
N THR A 55 6.45 -7.09 13.52
CA THR A 55 5.45 -6.82 14.56
C THR A 55 4.28 -6.04 13.96
N SER A 56 3.11 -6.08 14.59
CA SER A 56 1.94 -5.30 14.15
C SER A 56 2.23 -3.81 13.99
N VAL A 57 2.98 -3.22 14.92
CA VAL A 57 3.40 -1.80 14.85
C VAL A 57 4.31 -1.54 13.64
N PHE A 58 5.29 -2.41 13.39
CA PHE A 58 6.21 -2.22 12.26
C PHE A 58 5.52 -2.47 10.92
N PHE A 59 4.62 -3.45 10.86
CA PHE A 59 3.80 -3.69 9.68
C PHE A 59 2.91 -2.47 9.38
N LEU A 60 2.21 -1.92 10.38
CA LEU A 60 1.35 -0.76 10.18
C LEU A 60 2.13 0.47 9.70
N TYR A 61 3.33 0.68 10.25
CA TYR A 61 4.25 1.71 9.74
C TYR A 61 4.59 1.48 8.27
N ALA A 62 5.02 0.26 7.90
CA ALA A 62 5.35 -0.04 6.50
C ALA A 62 4.13 0.12 5.58
N PHE A 63 2.95 -0.30 6.03
CA PHE A 63 1.68 -0.14 5.31
C PHE A 63 1.41 1.33 5.02
N ASP A 64 1.43 2.18 6.05
CA ASP A 64 1.17 3.62 5.92
C ASP A 64 2.14 4.29 4.94
N GLN A 65 3.43 3.96 5.02
CA GLN A 65 4.43 4.52 4.10
C GLN A 65 4.18 4.08 2.65
N LEU A 66 3.83 2.81 2.42
CA LEU A 66 3.51 2.33 1.08
C LEU A 66 2.21 2.95 0.54
N GLN A 67 1.20 3.13 1.38
CA GLN A 67 -0.03 3.81 1.01
C GLN A 67 0.26 5.24 0.56
N LYS A 68 0.99 6.01 1.38
CA LYS A 68 1.40 7.39 1.06
C LYS A 68 2.17 7.47 -0.25
N MET A 69 3.10 6.53 -0.49
CA MET A 69 3.83 6.44 -1.75
C MET A 69 2.90 6.14 -2.93
N ASN A 70 1.98 5.20 -2.78
CA ASN A 70 1.02 4.83 -3.81
C ASN A 70 0.11 6.00 -4.17
N ASP A 71 -0.44 6.69 -3.18
CA ASP A 71 -1.30 7.86 -3.39
C ASP A 71 -0.56 8.95 -4.18
N LYS A 72 0.70 9.23 -3.81
CA LYS A 72 1.51 10.25 -4.49
C LYS A 72 1.85 9.86 -5.93
N ILE A 73 2.14 8.58 -6.18
CA ILE A 73 2.41 8.08 -7.54
C ILE A 73 1.14 8.15 -8.39
N GLN A 74 -0.02 7.79 -7.86
CA GLN A 74 -1.29 7.90 -8.57
C GLN A 74 -1.61 9.36 -8.93
N GLU A 75 -1.37 10.30 -8.02
CA GLU A 75 -1.53 11.74 -8.29
C GLU A 75 -0.64 12.20 -9.46
N ILE A 76 0.63 11.79 -9.48
CA ILE A 76 1.57 12.12 -10.58
C ILE A 76 1.08 11.55 -11.93
N ILE A 77 0.66 10.28 -11.94
CA ILE A 77 0.16 9.61 -13.15
C ILE A 77 -1.07 10.33 -13.69
N GLU A 78 -2.00 10.72 -12.82
CA GLU A 78 -3.20 11.46 -13.21
C GLU A 78 -2.88 12.87 -13.72
N GLU A 79 -1.94 13.59 -13.10
CA GLU A 79 -1.52 14.91 -13.57
C GLU A 79 -0.91 14.85 -14.98
N VAL A 80 -0.06 13.87 -15.25
CA VAL A 80 0.52 13.66 -16.59
C VAL A 80 -0.58 13.34 -17.60
N TYR A 81 -1.46 12.39 -17.28
CA TYR A 81 -2.59 12.02 -18.13
C TYR A 81 -3.47 13.24 -18.48
N LEU A 82 -3.85 14.04 -17.47
CA LEU A 82 -4.66 15.25 -17.66
C LEU A 82 -3.93 16.32 -18.49
N THR A 83 -2.60 16.41 -18.38
CA THR A 83 -1.79 17.36 -19.13
C THR A 83 -1.75 16.98 -20.61
N GLU A 84 -1.53 15.70 -20.94
CA GLU A 84 -1.58 15.18 -22.31
C GLU A 84 -2.96 15.37 -22.95
N MET A 85 -4.02 15.02 -22.21
CA MET A 85 -5.39 15.24 -22.66
C MET A 85 -5.68 16.71 -22.98
N LYS A 86 -5.20 17.65 -22.16
CA LYS A 86 -5.34 19.10 -22.42
C LYS A 86 -4.51 19.56 -23.63
N ALA A 87 -3.38 18.93 -23.89
CA ALA A 87 -2.55 19.19 -25.07
C ALA A 87 -3.18 18.62 -26.36
N GLY A 88 -4.26 17.84 -26.25
CA GLY A 88 -4.92 17.18 -27.39
C GLY A 88 -4.11 16.01 -27.95
N THR A 89 -3.17 15.48 -27.18
CA THR A 89 -2.37 14.31 -27.55
C THR A 89 -3.07 13.02 -27.11
N GLU A 90 -2.81 11.93 -27.82
CA GLU A 90 -3.20 10.60 -27.34
C GLU A 90 -2.41 10.30 -26.05
N PRO A 91 -3.07 9.79 -24.98
CA PRO A 91 -2.39 9.55 -23.72
C PRO A 91 -1.27 8.52 -23.88
N SER A 92 -0.07 8.84 -23.39
CA SER A 92 1.06 7.91 -23.41
C SER A 92 1.04 6.93 -22.23
N ILE A 93 0.19 7.21 -21.23
CA ILE A 93 -0.01 6.42 -20.03
C ILE A 93 -1.50 6.16 -19.80
N GLU A 94 -1.82 4.97 -19.30
CA GLU A 94 -3.16 4.64 -18.80
C GLU A 94 -3.19 4.74 -17.27
N VAL A 95 -4.20 5.41 -16.73
CA VAL A 95 -4.43 5.45 -15.28
C VAL A 95 -4.93 4.07 -14.85
N ALA A 96 -4.05 3.27 -14.22
CA ALA A 96 -4.46 2.01 -13.62
C ALA A 96 -5.52 2.24 -12.54
N ALA A 97 -6.45 1.31 -12.38
CA ALA A 97 -7.51 1.41 -11.38
C ALA A 97 -6.94 1.71 -9.99
N ARG A 98 -7.42 2.79 -9.37
CA ARG A 98 -7.04 3.16 -8.00
C ARG A 98 -7.37 2.00 -7.06
N LEU A 99 -6.36 1.40 -6.47
CA LEU A 99 -6.53 0.54 -5.30
C LEU A 99 -6.87 1.42 -4.10
N ASP A 100 -8.16 1.52 -3.77
CA ASP A 100 -8.61 2.12 -2.52
C ASP A 100 -8.41 1.09 -1.41
N ALA A 101 -7.33 1.26 -0.64
CA ALA A 101 -6.96 0.37 0.46
C ALA A 101 -8.06 0.25 1.54
N ARG A 102 -9.01 1.19 1.57
CA ARG A 102 -10.15 1.16 2.50
C ARG A 102 -11.25 0.15 2.06
N GLN A 103 -11.14 -0.43 0.86
CA GLN A 103 -12.15 -1.35 0.30
C GLN A 103 -11.84 -2.84 0.55
N MET A 104 -10.67 -3.18 1.09
CA MET A 104 -10.27 -4.56 1.36
C MET A 104 -10.37 -4.88 2.86
N GLU A 105 -11.11 -5.95 3.21
CA GLU A 105 -11.35 -6.38 4.60
C GLU A 105 -10.10 -6.96 5.28
N ASP A 106 -9.12 -7.44 4.50
CA ASP A 106 -7.88 -8.04 5.04
C ASP A 106 -6.66 -7.13 4.83
N PRO A 107 -6.02 -6.64 5.91
CA PRO A 107 -4.88 -5.73 5.82
C PRO A 107 -3.64 -6.36 5.14
N ILE A 108 -3.47 -7.67 5.15
CA ILE A 108 -2.36 -8.35 4.47
C ILE A 108 -2.59 -8.33 2.96
N GLU A 109 -3.80 -8.66 2.51
CA GLU A 109 -4.14 -8.63 1.09
C GLU A 109 -4.06 -7.21 0.53
N THR A 110 -4.56 -6.22 1.27
CA THR A 110 -4.44 -4.80 0.89
C THR A 110 -3.00 -4.37 0.73
N PHE A 111 -2.14 -4.74 1.69
CA PHE A 111 -0.72 -4.44 1.65
C PHE A 111 -0.06 -5.01 0.39
N LEU A 112 -0.37 -6.26 0.04
CA LEU A 112 0.16 -6.92 -1.15
C LEU A 112 -0.38 -6.32 -2.45
N ALA A 113 -1.64 -5.90 -2.46
CA ALA A 113 -2.23 -5.22 -3.60
C ALA A 113 -1.54 -3.87 -3.86
N ILE A 114 -1.27 -3.08 -2.80
CA ILE A 114 -0.50 -1.83 -2.91
C ILE A 114 0.90 -2.10 -3.45
N LEU A 115 1.60 -3.13 -2.94
CA LEU A 115 2.91 -3.52 -3.47
C LEU A 115 2.87 -3.86 -4.96
N THR A 116 1.86 -4.60 -5.38
CA THR A 116 1.65 -4.98 -6.79
C THR A 116 1.37 -3.75 -7.65
N CYS A 117 0.58 -2.79 -7.15
CA CYS A 117 0.30 -1.53 -7.82
C CYS A 117 1.59 -0.71 -8.01
N LEU A 118 2.37 -0.55 -6.95
CA LEU A 118 3.64 0.17 -6.98
C LEU A 118 4.64 -0.47 -7.96
N GLN A 119 4.71 -1.80 -7.99
CA GLN A 119 5.54 -2.52 -8.97
C GLN A 119 5.07 -2.30 -10.41
N SER A 120 3.77 -2.32 -10.65
CA SER A 120 3.20 -2.09 -11.98
C SER A 120 3.43 -0.65 -12.45
N ASN A 121 3.31 0.32 -11.53
CA ASN A 121 3.54 1.73 -11.81
C ASN A 121 5.02 2.07 -12.05
N ALA A 122 5.97 1.20 -11.69
CA ALA A 122 7.38 1.44 -11.94
C ALA A 122 7.70 1.65 -13.43
N LEU A 123 7.04 0.90 -14.32
CA LEU A 123 7.18 1.06 -15.77
C LEU A 123 6.58 2.38 -16.25
N ILE A 124 5.44 2.79 -15.68
CA ILE A 124 4.81 4.09 -15.99
C ILE A 124 5.72 5.24 -15.57
N ILE A 125 6.33 5.16 -14.39
CA ILE A 125 7.30 6.16 -13.90
C ILE A 125 8.53 6.23 -14.81
N GLU A 126 9.03 5.08 -15.28
CA GLU A 126 10.15 5.06 -16.24
C GLU A 126 9.77 5.73 -17.57
N THR A 127 8.56 5.47 -18.09
CA THR A 127 8.02 6.17 -19.27
C THR A 127 7.98 7.67 -19.04
N ILE A 128 7.39 8.14 -17.92
CA ILE A 128 7.32 9.57 -17.57
C ILE A 128 8.72 10.20 -17.52
N ARG A 129 9.69 9.51 -16.91
CA ARG A 129 11.08 10.01 -16.82
C ARG A 129 11.75 10.16 -18.18
N ASN A 130 11.40 9.31 -19.13
CA ASN A 130 11.97 9.31 -20.49
C ASN A 130 11.18 10.21 -21.45
N MET A 131 10.09 10.84 -21.01
CA MET A 131 9.45 11.91 -21.78
C MET A 131 10.35 13.15 -21.72
N ASP A 132 10.86 13.57 -22.88
CA ASP A 132 11.51 14.87 -23.02
C ASP A 132 10.42 15.96 -22.90
N ILE A 133 10.21 16.47 -21.68
CA ILE A 133 9.37 17.64 -21.38
C ILE A 133 10.23 18.91 -21.39
#